data_AF-A0A6P7QMU1-F1
#
_entry.id   AF-A0A6P7QMU1-F1
#
_cell.length_a   1.000
_cell.length_b   1.000
_cell.length_c   1.000
_cell.angle_alpha   90.00
_cell.angle_beta   90.00
_cell.angle_gamma   90.00
#
_symmetry.space_group_name_H-M   'P 1'
#
loop_
_entity.id
_entity.type
_entity.pdbx_description
1 polymer ?
#
loop_
_entity_poly.entity_id
_entity_poly.type
_entity_poly.pdbx_seq_one_letter_code
_entity_poly.pdbx_strand_id
1 'polypeptide(L)'
;MNDQLMYLERAFIDPLGLPGRPFYRHIIYAPSSHNKYAGVSFPGIYDALFDISSKVNASKAWSEVKRQISIATFTVQAAAETLREIA
;
A
#
# COMPACT_ATOMS: atom_id res chain seq x y z
N MET A 1 -8.78 19.05 -15.13
CA MET A 1 -9.75 18.77 -14.05
C MET A 1 -10.37 17.38 -14.12
N ASN A 2 -11.21 17.03 -15.11
CA ASN A 2 -11.81 15.68 -15.19
C ASN A 2 -10.78 14.54 -15.27
N ASP A 3 -9.70 14.74 -16.04
CA ASP A 3 -8.62 13.77 -16.10
C ASP A 3 -7.93 13.60 -14.74
N GLN A 4 -7.70 14.68 -13.99
CA GLN A 4 -7.11 14.59 -12.65
C GLN A 4 -8.00 13.75 -11.70
N LEU A 5 -9.33 13.94 -11.77
CA LEU A 5 -10.27 13.11 -11.01
C LEU A 5 -10.24 11.64 -11.45
N MET A 6 -10.17 11.38 -12.75
CA MET A 6 -10.11 10.02 -13.30
C MET A 6 -8.79 9.31 -12.94
N TYR A 7 -7.66 10.02 -12.98
CA TYR A 7 -6.34 9.46 -12.73
C TYR A 7 -5.98 9.37 -11.25
N LEU A 8 -6.67 10.09 -10.36
CA LEU A 8 -6.41 10.04 -8.91
C LEU A 8 -6.45 8.61 -8.37
N GLU A 9 -7.46 7.83 -8.75
CA GLU A 9 -7.59 6.44 -8.32
C GLU A 9 -6.41 5.58 -8.79
N ARG A 10 -5.90 5.84 -10.00
CA ARG A 10 -4.75 5.14 -10.57
C ARG A 10 -3.45 5.49 -9.87
N ALA A 11 -3.35 6.65 -9.22
CA ALA A 11 -2.17 7.04 -8.46
C ALA A 11 -1.95 6.18 -7.21
N PHE A 12 -2.98 5.46 -6.74
CA PHE A 12 -2.87 4.51 -5.64
C PHE A 12 -2.41 3.09 -6.04
N ILE A 13 -2.08 2.88 -7.32
CA ILE A 13 -1.65 1.58 -7.88
C ILE A 13 -0.12 1.51 -7.89
N ASP A 14 0.45 0.59 -7.10
CA ASP A 14 1.87 0.24 -7.17
C ASP A 14 2.10 -0.85 -8.23
N PRO A 15 2.96 -0.62 -9.25
CA PRO A 15 3.23 -1.61 -10.29
C PRO A 15 3.84 -2.93 -9.77
N LEU A 16 4.52 -2.90 -8.62
CA LEU A 16 5.12 -4.09 -8.01
C LEU A 16 4.10 -4.94 -7.23
N GLY A 17 2.97 -4.33 -6.85
CA GLY A 17 1.94 -4.95 -6.04
C GLY A 17 2.37 -5.28 -4.61
N LEU A 18 1.49 -5.95 -3.88
CA LEU A 18 1.73 -6.33 -2.50
C LEU A 18 2.74 -7.49 -2.40
N PRO A 19 3.47 -7.61 -1.28
CA PRO A 19 4.41 -8.71 -1.05
C PRO A 19 3.76 -10.07 -1.29
N GLY A 20 4.38 -10.89 -2.15
CA GLY A 20 3.88 -12.22 -2.53
C GLY A 20 2.59 -12.23 -3.35
N ARG A 21 2.08 -11.05 -3.76
CA ARG A 21 0.75 -10.86 -4.35
C ARG A 21 0.78 -9.78 -5.47
N PRO A 22 1.41 -10.06 -6.62
CA PRO A 22 1.68 -9.05 -7.66
C PRO A 22 0.44 -8.51 -8.38
N PHE A 23 -0.71 -9.19 -8.24
CA PHE A 23 -1.98 -8.75 -8.82
C PHE A 23 -2.76 -7.78 -7.91
N TYR A 24 -2.48 -7.78 -6.61
CA TYR A 24 -3.06 -6.81 -5.69
C TYR A 24 -2.15 -5.59 -5.64
N ARG A 25 -2.53 -4.56 -6.38
CA ARG A 25 -1.68 -3.38 -6.62
C ARG A 25 -2.14 -2.12 -5.90
N HIS A 26 -3.38 -2.13 -5.44
CA HIS A 26 -3.94 -0.97 -4.79
C HIS A 26 -3.39 -0.88 -3.35
N ILE A 27 -2.70 0.23 -3.05
CA ILE A 27 -1.99 0.43 -1.79
C ILE A 27 -2.92 0.79 -0.64
N ILE A 28 -4.02 1.52 -0.90
CA ILE A 28 -5.02 1.83 0.14
C ILE A 28 -5.93 0.64 0.41
N TYR A 29 -6.44 -0.04 -0.62
CA TYR A 29 -7.42 -1.12 -0.48
C TYR A 29 -6.94 -2.41 -1.12
N ALA A 30 -6.84 -3.48 -0.35
CA ALA A 30 -6.83 -4.84 -0.88
C ALA A 30 -7.36 -5.80 0.18
N PRO A 31 -7.80 -7.00 -0.22
CA PRO A 31 -8.02 -8.08 0.73
C PRO A 31 -6.75 -8.32 1.56
N SER A 32 -6.88 -8.46 2.89
CA SER A 32 -5.75 -8.88 3.72
C SER A 32 -5.26 -10.26 3.28
N SER A 33 -3.97 -10.55 3.45
CA SER A 33 -3.45 -11.91 3.24
C SER A 33 -4.04 -12.90 4.23
N HIS A 34 -4.41 -12.42 5.43
CA HIS A 34 -4.87 -13.24 6.56
C HIS A 34 -6.39 -13.33 6.66
N ASN A 35 -7.11 -12.30 6.21
CA ASN A 35 -8.57 -12.33 6.14
C ASN A 35 -9.07 -11.66 4.85
N LYS A 36 -9.40 -12.48 3.85
CA LYS A 36 -9.85 -12.00 2.54
C LYS A 36 -11.24 -11.35 2.56
N TYR A 37 -12.03 -11.56 3.62
CA TYR A 37 -13.36 -10.97 3.78
C TYR A 37 -13.33 -9.63 4.52
N ALA A 38 -12.30 -9.38 5.33
CA ALA A 38 -12.07 -8.07 5.91
C ALA A 38 -11.33 -7.20 4.87
N GLY A 39 -12.03 -6.22 4.30
CA GLY A 39 -11.36 -5.11 3.63
C GLY A 39 -10.51 -4.38 4.65
N VAL A 40 -9.19 -4.39 4.48
CA VAL A 40 -8.27 -3.65 5.35
C VAL A 40 -7.69 -2.48 4.57
N SER A 41 -7.57 -1.34 5.25
CA SER A 41 -6.84 -0.20 4.72
C SER A 41 -5.34 -0.43 4.91
N PHE A 42 -4.53 -0.05 3.92
CA PHE A 42 -3.08 -0.25 3.91
C PHE A 42 -2.68 -1.72 4.18
N PRO A 43 -3.14 -2.67 3.35
CA PRO A 43 -2.93 -4.11 3.53
C PRO A 43 -1.46 -4.49 3.73
N GLY A 44 -0.52 -3.82 3.05
CA GLY A 44 0.91 -4.06 3.21
C GLY A 44 1.39 -3.83 4.64
N ILE A 45 0.95 -2.73 5.28
CA ILE A 45 1.30 -2.41 6.67
C ILE A 45 0.61 -3.37 7.64
N TYR A 46 -0.68 -3.64 7.41
CA TYR A 46 -1.48 -4.54 8.25
C TYR A 46 -0.88 -5.96 8.27
N ASP A 47 -0.61 -6.52 7.10
CA ASP A 47 -0.08 -7.87 6.97
C ASP A 47 1.36 -7.96 7.54
N ALA A 48 2.18 -6.91 7.36
CA ALA A 48 3.52 -6.85 7.94
C ALA A 48 3.49 -6.80 9.49
N LEU A 49 2.56 -6.03 10.08
CA LEU A 49 2.37 -5.95 11.53
C LEU A 49 1.82 -7.24 12.13
N PHE A 50 0.83 -7.85 11.47
CA PHE A 50 0.22 -9.11 11.90
C PHE A 50 1.26 -10.22 12.05
N ASP A 51 2.21 -10.27 11.13
CA ASP A 51 3.25 -11.28 11.09
C ASP A 51 4.36 -11.08 12.14
N ILE A 52 4.52 -9.89 12.75
CA ILE A 52 5.70 -9.53 13.58
C ILE A 52 6.00 -10.55 14.68
N SER A 53 4.98 -10.95 15.44
CA SER A 53 5.15 -11.83 16.61
C SER A 53 5.55 -13.26 16.22
N SER A 54 5.27 -13.65 14.98
CA SER A 54 5.51 -15.01 14.48
C SER A 54 6.84 -15.16 13.72
N LYS A 55 7.52 -14.06 13.35
CA LYS A 55 8.76 -14.12 12.57
C LYS A 55 9.98 -14.40 13.46
N VAL A 56 10.78 -15.39 13.05
CA VAL A 56 12.05 -15.77 13.69
C VAL A 56 13.05 -14.61 13.75
N ASN A 57 13.03 -13.71 12.75
CA ASN A 57 13.91 -12.55 12.71
C ASN A 57 13.10 -11.25 12.86
N ALA A 58 13.02 -10.75 14.09
CA ALA A 58 12.31 -9.52 14.43
C ALA A 58 12.86 -8.29 13.69
N SER A 59 14.17 -8.19 13.49
CA SER A 59 14.79 -7.05 12.78
C SER A 59 14.33 -7.00 11.32
N LYS A 60 14.28 -8.16 10.64
CA LYS A 60 13.79 -8.26 9.27
C LYS A 60 12.28 -7.97 9.19
N ALA A 61 11.50 -8.43 10.17
CA ALA A 61 10.06 -8.14 10.24
C ALA A 61 9.79 -6.63 10.37
N TRP A 62 10.49 -5.96 11.29
CA TRP A 62 10.40 -4.50 11.45
C TRP A 62 10.91 -3.72 10.23
N SER A 63 11.89 -4.25 9.52
CA SER A 63 12.37 -3.66 8.26
C SER A 63 11.28 -3.70 7.18
N GLU A 64 10.50 -4.78 7.11
CA GLU A 64 9.37 -4.87 6.18
C GLU A 64 8.25 -3.88 6.54
N VAL A 65 7.94 -3.73 7.83
CA VAL A 65 6.94 -2.74 8.29
C VAL A 65 7.36 -1.33 7.89
N LYS A 66 8.63 -0.96 8.14
CA LYS A 66 9.18 0.34 7.72
C LYS A 66 9.08 0.52 6.21
N ARG A 67 9.38 -0.51 5.43
CA ARG A 67 9.27 -0.49 3.97
C ARG A 67 7.83 -0.22 3.52
N GLN A 68 6.85 -0.91 4.10
CA GLN A 68 5.44 -0.74 3.76
C GLN A 68 4.91 0.65 4.14
N ILE A 69 5.34 1.20 5.27
CA ILE A 69 5.02 2.59 5.67
C ILE A 69 5.60 3.57 4.65
N SER A 70 6.86 3.39 4.23
CA SER A 70 7.48 4.25 3.20
C SER A 70 6.73 4.19 1.88
N ILE A 71 6.33 3.00 1.42
CA ILE A 71 5.54 2.83 0.19
C ILE A 71 4.20 3.55 0.33
N ALA A 72 3.44 3.31 1.40
CA ALA A 72 2.16 3.95 1.62
C ALA A 72 2.28 5.49 1.65
N THR A 73 3.29 6.01 2.35
CA THR A 73 3.55 7.45 2.43
C THR A 73 3.88 8.03 1.06
N PHE A 74 4.77 7.38 0.32
CA PHE A 74 5.13 7.77 -1.04
C PHE A 74 3.93 7.77 -1.97
N THR A 75 3.11 6.72 -1.96
CA THR A 75 1.94 6.59 -2.82
C THR A 75 0.89 7.66 -2.51
N VAL A 76 0.62 7.93 -1.23
CA VAL A 76 -0.31 9.01 -0.82
C VAL A 76 0.21 10.37 -1.26
N GLN A 77 1.50 10.64 -1.08
CA GLN A 77 2.11 11.88 -1.55
C GLN A 77 2.01 12.01 -3.08
N ALA A 78 2.37 10.96 -3.82
CA ALA A 78 2.30 10.95 -5.28
C ALA A 78 0.87 11.18 -5.77
N ALA A 79 -0.13 10.55 -5.13
CA ALA A 79 -1.53 10.78 -5.43
C ALA A 79 -1.96 12.22 -5.16
N ALA A 80 -1.54 12.81 -4.03
CA ALA A 80 -1.82 14.21 -3.71
C ALA A 80 -1.22 15.18 -4.75
N GLU A 81 0.00 14.91 -5.23
CA GLU A 81 0.65 15.72 -6.27
C GLU A 81 -0.13 15.72 -7.59
N THR A 82 -0.88 14.65 -7.93
CA THR A 82 -1.70 14.61 -9.15
C THR A 82 -2.85 15.63 -9.18
N LEU A 83 -3.26 16.11 -7.99
CA LEU A 83 -4.34 17.09 -7.84
C LEU A 83 -3.86 18.54 -7.78
N ARG A 84 -2.55 18.79 -7.82
CA ARG A 84 -2.03 20.16 -7.86
C ARG A 84 -2.45 20.85 -9.16
N GLU A 85 -2.53 22.18 -9.11
CA GLU A 85 -2.82 22.99 -10.29
C GLU A 85 -1.78 22.70 -11.39
N ILE A 86 -2.28 22.39 -12.58
CA ILE A 86 -1.47 22.20 -13.77
C ILE A 86 -1.30 23.60 -14.39
N ALA A 87 -0.05 24.04 -14.57
CA ALA A 87 0.29 25.30 -15.23
C ALA A 87 0.00 25.28 -16.74
#